data_AF-X0UFM7-F1
#
_entry.id   AF-X0UFM7-F1
#
_cell.length_a   1.000
_cell.length_b   1.000
_cell.length_c   1.000
_cell.angle_alpha   90.00
_cell.angle_beta   90.00
_cell.angle_gamma   90.00
#
_symmetry.space_group_name_H-M   'P 1'
#
loop_
_entity.id
_entity.type
_entity.pdbx_description
1 polymer ?
#
loop_
_entity_poly.entity_id
_entity_poly.type
_entity_poly.pdbx_seq_one_letter_code
_entity_poly.pdbx_strand_id
1 'polypeptide(L)'
;STDKLIDPFTLVNAGESPTITATDNVAVPAVSGMSDAITVNVGAIAEIRINDGASGNTAEVTTHTMTTDDSYEVHASRYDAYGNYIGDSPGTAVWDATVDYDVGDIVGSPGMSISFEPDNTGATGTVTVDDPYNGVGVDAFTGDITVNPGALAYIVIEDASGGTGIEVTTHTMTTDETYQVWAAGYDADNNYINDISVTWDETGTLDNTPAGPGVSTLFDPSTAPTSGTITADDGSGHTDSTGTITVNVGVTVSYVLITDAPDGTEVDTA
;
A
#
# COMPACT_ATOMS: atom_id res chain seq x y z
N SER A 1 52.52 -46.35 -16.60
CA SER A 1 51.51 -45.38 -17.05
C SER A 1 50.69 -45.03 -15.83
N THR A 2 51.05 -43.92 -15.19
CA THR A 2 50.45 -43.40 -13.96
C THR A 2 50.00 -41.99 -14.29
N ASP A 3 48.92 -41.91 -15.04
CA ASP A 3 48.23 -40.64 -15.30
C ASP A 3 46.75 -40.88 -15.00
N LYS A 4 46.47 -41.09 -13.70
CA LYS A 4 45.10 -41.15 -13.21
C LYS A 4 44.73 -39.73 -12.82
N LEU A 5 44.31 -38.95 -13.83
CA LEU A 5 43.68 -37.66 -13.58
C LEU A 5 42.37 -37.95 -12.83
N ILE A 6 42.37 -37.71 -11.52
CA ILE A 6 41.14 -37.71 -10.74
C ILE A 6 40.58 -36.30 -10.89
N ASP A 7 39.72 -36.11 -11.89
CA ASP A 7 38.93 -34.90 -12.00
C ASP A 7 37.64 -35.11 -11.20
N PRO A 8 37.48 -34.48 -10.02
CA PRO A 8 36.26 -34.62 -9.24
C PRO A 8 35.11 -33.94 -9.97
N PHE A 9 34.30 -34.74 -10.66
CA PHE A 9 33.05 -34.29 -11.26
C PHE A 9 31.95 -34.25 -10.18
N THR A 10 31.49 -33.07 -9.82
CA THR A 10 30.41 -32.87 -8.85
C THR A 10 29.08 -32.72 -9.56
N LEU A 11 28.15 -33.64 -9.29
CA LEU A 11 26.76 -33.54 -9.70
C LEU A 11 25.99 -32.73 -8.66
N VAL A 12 25.52 -31.54 -9.03
CA VAL A 12 24.82 -30.63 -8.12
C VAL A 12 23.35 -30.41 -8.46
N ASN A 13 22.92 -30.73 -9.69
CA ASN A 13 21.56 -30.54 -10.16
C ASN A 13 20.76 -31.85 -10.07
N ALA A 14 19.71 -31.87 -9.26
CA ALA A 14 18.77 -33.00 -9.20
C ALA A 14 17.86 -33.04 -10.44
N GLY A 15 17.42 -34.24 -10.83
CA GLY A 15 16.53 -34.43 -11.99
C GLY A 15 17.23 -34.50 -13.35
N GLU A 16 18.54 -34.24 -13.42
CA GLU A 16 19.34 -34.56 -14.60
C GLU A 16 19.63 -36.08 -14.67
N SER A 17 19.84 -36.58 -15.89
CA SER A 17 20.26 -37.97 -16.15
C SER A 17 21.57 -38.01 -16.94
N PRO A 18 22.68 -37.45 -16.41
CA PRO A 18 23.94 -37.41 -17.11
C PRO A 18 24.51 -38.81 -17.35
N THR A 19 25.33 -38.92 -18.39
CA THR A 19 26.12 -40.11 -18.70
C THR A 19 27.60 -39.74 -18.77
N ILE A 20 28.47 -40.60 -18.27
CA ILE A 20 29.92 -40.43 -18.38
C ILE A 20 30.39 -41.20 -19.61
N THR A 21 31.05 -40.51 -20.55
CA THR A 21 31.70 -41.16 -21.71
C THR A 21 33.19 -41.24 -21.48
N ALA A 22 33.75 -42.45 -21.61
CA ALA A 22 35.19 -42.67 -21.63
C ALA A 22 35.61 -43.11 -23.03
N THR A 23 36.63 -42.46 -23.59
CA THR A 23 37.18 -42.78 -24.91
C THR A 23 38.68 -43.04 -24.82
N ASP A 24 39.11 -44.21 -25.25
CA ASP A 24 40.52 -44.52 -25.51
C ASP A 24 40.87 -44.16 -26.96
N ASN A 25 41.55 -43.04 -27.13
CA ASN A 25 42.01 -42.53 -28.43
C ASN A 25 43.34 -43.15 -28.90
N VAL A 26 43.95 -44.04 -28.12
CA VAL A 26 45.22 -44.69 -28.48
C VAL A 26 44.97 -45.89 -29.40
N ALA A 27 43.79 -46.52 -29.32
CA ALA A 27 43.37 -47.57 -30.23
C ALA A 27 42.89 -47.01 -31.59
N VAL A 28 43.14 -47.75 -32.69
CA VAL A 28 42.58 -47.44 -34.02
C VAL A 28 41.73 -48.63 -34.50
N PRO A 29 40.40 -48.48 -34.60
CA PRO A 29 39.61 -47.29 -34.26
C PRO A 29 39.56 -47.04 -32.74
N ALA A 30 39.27 -45.79 -32.35
CA ALA A 30 39.10 -45.42 -30.95
C ALA A 30 37.99 -46.26 -30.30
N VAL A 31 38.20 -46.68 -29.06
CA VAL A 31 37.23 -47.46 -28.30
C VAL A 31 36.58 -46.53 -27.28
N SER A 32 35.25 -46.42 -27.32
CA SER A 32 34.50 -45.65 -26.32
C SER A 32 33.49 -46.52 -25.58
N GLY A 33 33.17 -46.11 -24.36
CA GLY A 33 32.09 -46.64 -23.54
C GLY A 33 31.34 -45.49 -22.87
N MET A 34 30.05 -45.69 -22.62
CA MET A 34 29.19 -44.75 -21.92
C MET A 34 28.64 -45.45 -20.67
N SER A 35 28.55 -44.74 -19.55
CA SER A 35 27.82 -45.23 -18.38
C SER A 35 26.34 -45.33 -18.68
N ASP A 36 25.61 -46.11 -17.88
CA ASP A 36 24.17 -45.90 -17.77
C ASP A 36 23.85 -44.50 -17.24
N ALA A 37 22.59 -44.08 -17.34
CA ALA A 37 22.12 -42.83 -16.78
C ALA A 37 22.39 -42.79 -15.26
N ILE A 38 23.05 -41.73 -14.80
CA ILE A 38 23.23 -41.48 -13.37
C ILE A 38 22.05 -40.64 -12.91
N THR A 39 21.30 -41.13 -11.91
CA THR A 39 20.21 -40.36 -11.30
C THR A 39 20.73 -39.55 -10.13
N VAL A 40 20.48 -38.24 -10.15
CA VAL A 40 20.72 -37.34 -9.03
C VAL A 40 19.38 -37.01 -8.37
N ASN A 41 19.23 -37.42 -7.11
CA ASN A 41 18.04 -37.12 -6.31
C ASN A 41 18.23 -35.82 -5.54
N VAL A 42 17.12 -35.17 -5.21
CA VAL A 42 17.12 -34.03 -4.30
C VAL A 42 17.55 -34.44 -2.87
N GLY A 43 18.22 -33.53 -2.17
CA GLY A 43 18.60 -33.70 -0.77
C GLY A 43 17.46 -33.51 0.22
N ALA A 44 17.79 -33.47 1.52
CA ALA A 44 16.86 -33.05 2.57
C ALA A 44 16.57 -31.54 2.47
N ILE A 45 15.43 -31.11 3.03
CA ILE A 45 15.07 -29.69 3.11
C ILE A 45 16.16 -28.93 3.86
N ALA A 46 16.61 -27.83 3.28
CA ALA A 46 17.58 -26.91 3.89
C ALA A 46 17.12 -25.45 3.81
N GLU A 47 16.20 -25.13 2.91
CA GLU A 47 15.72 -23.78 2.66
C GLU A 47 14.24 -23.80 2.25
N ILE A 48 13.48 -22.83 2.74
CA ILE A 48 12.12 -22.54 2.29
C ILE A 48 12.12 -21.13 1.71
N ARG A 49 11.42 -20.94 0.60
CA ARG A 49 11.23 -19.64 -0.05
C ARG A 49 9.74 -19.40 -0.26
N ILE A 50 9.35 -18.14 -0.27
CA ILE A 50 8.03 -17.72 -0.75
C ILE A 50 8.21 -17.26 -2.19
N ASN A 51 7.48 -17.91 -3.09
CA ASN A 51 7.61 -17.77 -4.54
C ASN A 51 6.29 -17.28 -5.15
N ASP A 52 6.41 -16.65 -6.33
CA ASP A 52 5.29 -16.09 -7.09
C ASP A 52 4.35 -17.18 -7.64
N GLY A 53 3.04 -16.95 -7.53
CA GLY A 53 1.98 -17.81 -8.07
C GLY A 53 1.54 -18.93 -7.13
N ALA A 54 0.75 -19.87 -7.65
CA ALA A 54 0.07 -20.89 -6.85
C ALA A 54 0.93 -22.11 -6.44
N SER A 55 1.97 -22.45 -7.22
CA SER A 55 2.78 -23.67 -7.01
C SER A 55 4.01 -23.73 -7.92
N GLY A 56 4.96 -24.62 -7.58
CA GLY A 56 6.06 -25.02 -8.43
C GLY A 56 7.38 -24.28 -8.17
N ASN A 57 8.39 -24.57 -8.99
CA ASN A 57 9.68 -23.88 -8.88
C ASN A 57 9.65 -22.55 -9.66
N THR A 58 8.97 -21.55 -9.12
CA THR A 58 8.89 -20.21 -9.71
C THR A 58 9.89 -19.25 -9.05
N ALA A 59 9.81 -17.97 -9.39
CA ALA A 59 10.71 -16.96 -8.86
C ALA A 59 10.38 -16.64 -7.40
N GLU A 60 11.42 -16.50 -6.57
CA GLU A 60 11.30 -16.02 -5.20
C GLU A 60 10.84 -14.55 -5.17
N VAL A 61 9.93 -14.24 -4.25
CA VAL A 61 9.42 -12.89 -4.03
C VAL A 61 10.48 -12.08 -3.30
N THR A 62 11.33 -11.39 -4.05
CA THR A 62 12.42 -10.56 -3.50
C THR A 62 12.01 -9.10 -3.25
N THR A 63 11.07 -8.58 -4.05
CA THR A 63 10.30 -7.36 -3.77
C THR A 63 9.00 -7.43 -4.55
N HIS A 64 7.95 -6.76 -4.07
CA HIS A 64 6.73 -6.58 -4.84
C HIS A 64 6.12 -5.19 -4.63
N THR A 65 5.40 -4.68 -5.63
CA THR A 65 4.66 -3.42 -5.52
C THR A 65 3.27 -3.63 -6.10
N MET A 66 2.27 -3.26 -5.33
CA MET A 66 0.85 -3.43 -5.66
C MET A 66 0.03 -2.27 -5.08
N THR A 67 -1.28 -2.31 -5.30
CA THR A 67 -2.27 -1.44 -4.68
C THR A 67 -3.24 -2.24 -3.80
N THR A 68 -4.06 -1.56 -3.01
CA THR A 68 -5.15 -2.18 -2.24
C THR A 68 -6.27 -2.77 -3.12
N ASP A 69 -6.34 -2.39 -4.40
CA ASP A 69 -7.25 -3.00 -5.38
C ASP A 69 -6.74 -4.36 -5.92
N ASP A 70 -5.47 -4.71 -5.65
CA ASP A 70 -4.81 -5.88 -6.22
C ASP A 70 -4.85 -7.07 -5.25
N SER A 71 -4.80 -8.27 -5.83
CA SER A 71 -4.55 -9.53 -5.10
C SER A 71 -3.25 -10.16 -5.58
N TYR A 72 -2.40 -10.64 -4.68
CA TYR A 72 -1.12 -11.25 -5.01
C TYR A 72 -1.02 -12.70 -4.54
N GLU A 73 -1.02 -13.64 -5.49
CA GLU A 73 -0.91 -15.07 -5.19
C GLU A 73 0.55 -15.49 -4.99
N VAL A 74 0.84 -16.11 -3.84
CA VAL A 74 2.16 -16.64 -3.50
C VAL A 74 2.05 -18.05 -2.90
N HIS A 75 3.14 -18.82 -2.98
CA HIS A 75 3.23 -20.15 -2.39
C HIS A 75 4.61 -20.41 -1.79
N ALA A 76 4.69 -21.37 -0.88
CA ALA A 76 5.95 -21.73 -0.24
C ALA A 76 6.58 -22.95 -0.93
N SER A 77 7.89 -22.89 -1.15
CA SER A 77 8.67 -23.87 -1.88
C SER A 77 9.87 -24.34 -1.08
N ARG A 78 10.19 -25.64 -1.16
CA ARG A 78 11.26 -26.27 -0.38
C ARG A 78 12.44 -26.63 -1.26
N TYR A 79 13.64 -26.33 -0.79
CA TYR A 79 14.90 -26.55 -1.49
C TYR A 79 15.90 -27.31 -0.63
N ASP A 80 16.78 -28.08 -1.28
CA ASP A 80 17.94 -28.67 -0.61
C ASP A 80 19.10 -27.68 -0.47
N ALA A 81 20.17 -28.09 0.23
CA ALA A 81 21.33 -27.22 0.50
C ALA A 81 22.11 -26.77 -0.75
N TYR A 82 21.78 -27.31 -1.93
CA TYR A 82 22.35 -26.94 -3.22
C TYR A 82 21.39 -26.11 -4.07
N GLY A 83 20.20 -25.77 -3.53
CA GLY A 83 19.18 -25.00 -4.24
C GLY A 83 18.33 -25.82 -5.20
N ASN A 84 18.34 -27.16 -5.11
CA ASN A 84 17.44 -27.98 -5.92
C ASN A 84 16.04 -27.96 -5.33
N TYR A 85 15.04 -27.75 -6.18
CA TYR A 85 13.63 -27.77 -5.79
C TYR A 85 13.18 -29.19 -5.40
N ILE A 86 12.71 -29.34 -4.16
CA ILE A 86 12.17 -30.59 -3.61
C ILE A 86 10.66 -30.68 -3.90
N GLY A 87 9.95 -29.56 -3.77
CA GLY A 87 8.49 -29.49 -3.88
C GLY A 87 7.90 -28.36 -3.02
N ASP A 88 6.63 -28.02 -3.28
CA ASP A 88 5.90 -26.99 -2.52
C ASP A 88 5.68 -27.43 -1.07
N SER A 89 5.60 -26.47 -0.15
CA SER A 89 5.19 -26.68 1.25
C SER A 89 3.79 -27.30 1.33
N PRO A 90 3.46 -28.04 2.40
CA PRO A 90 2.18 -28.71 2.51
C PRO A 90 1.02 -27.72 2.70
N GLY A 91 -0.21 -28.16 2.41
CA GLY A 91 -1.43 -27.39 2.69
C GLY A 91 -1.73 -27.11 4.16
N THR A 92 -0.85 -27.51 5.07
CA THR A 92 -0.91 -27.20 6.51
C THR A 92 0.07 -26.10 6.91
N ALA A 93 0.83 -25.53 5.97
CA ALA A 93 1.70 -24.39 6.24
C ALA A 93 0.84 -23.17 6.65
N VAL A 94 1.29 -22.46 7.68
CA VAL A 94 0.58 -21.31 8.25
C VAL A 94 1.25 -20.04 7.77
N TRP A 95 0.42 -19.10 7.30
CA TRP A 95 0.87 -17.82 6.76
C TRP A 95 0.42 -16.68 7.65
N ASP A 96 1.25 -15.65 7.71
CA ASP A 96 1.00 -14.41 8.45
C ASP A 96 1.61 -13.23 7.71
N ALA A 97 1.12 -12.02 7.97
CA ALA A 97 1.68 -10.78 7.46
C ALA A 97 2.36 -10.00 8.59
N THR A 98 3.24 -9.07 8.24
CA THR A 98 4.01 -8.30 9.22
C THR A 98 3.83 -6.80 9.06
N VAL A 99 4.16 -6.08 10.14
CA VAL A 99 4.12 -4.60 10.22
C VAL A 99 2.70 -4.07 10.24
N ASP A 100 2.27 -3.39 9.18
CA ASP A 100 0.98 -2.72 9.08
C ASP A 100 -0.08 -3.64 8.47
N TYR A 101 0.34 -4.74 7.84
CA TYR A 101 -0.54 -5.79 7.31
C TYR A 101 -1.07 -6.67 8.43
N ASP A 102 -2.31 -7.12 8.31
CA ASP A 102 -2.99 -7.92 9.31
C ASP A 102 -3.38 -9.33 8.81
N VAL A 103 -4.00 -10.11 9.70
CA VAL A 103 -4.43 -11.48 9.38
C VAL A 103 -5.57 -11.49 8.34
N GLY A 104 -6.30 -10.38 8.20
CA GLY A 104 -7.34 -10.20 7.19
C GLY A 104 -6.79 -10.17 5.76
N ASP A 105 -5.57 -9.67 5.59
CA ASP A 105 -4.89 -9.56 4.30
C ASP A 105 -4.43 -10.93 3.73
N ILE A 106 -4.51 -12.00 4.51
CA ILE A 106 -4.06 -13.35 4.11
C ILE A 106 -5.26 -14.26 3.87
N VAL A 107 -5.59 -14.48 2.59
CA VAL A 107 -6.67 -15.37 2.17
C VAL A 107 -6.13 -16.75 1.79
N GLY A 108 -6.62 -17.79 2.47
CA GLY A 108 -6.25 -19.19 2.18
C GLY A 108 -5.27 -19.82 3.17
N SER A 109 -4.90 -19.14 4.25
CA SER A 109 -4.10 -19.71 5.35
C SER A 109 -4.96 -20.57 6.31
N PRO A 110 -4.48 -21.75 6.76
CA PRO A 110 -3.28 -22.45 6.29
C PRO A 110 -3.47 -23.04 4.89
N GLY A 111 -2.39 -23.09 4.10
CA GLY A 111 -2.44 -23.48 2.70
C GLY A 111 -1.07 -23.66 2.08
N MET A 112 -1.02 -24.28 0.90
CA MET A 112 0.18 -24.38 0.06
C MET A 112 0.51 -23.01 -0.55
N SER A 113 -0.55 -22.32 -0.96
CA SER A 113 -0.54 -20.95 -1.46
C SER A 113 -1.58 -20.12 -0.70
N ILE A 114 -1.40 -18.81 -0.76
CA ILE A 114 -2.35 -17.80 -0.28
C ILE A 114 -2.52 -16.72 -1.34
N SER A 115 -3.61 -15.97 -1.23
CA SER A 115 -3.79 -14.69 -1.89
C SER A 115 -3.57 -13.60 -0.84
N PHE A 116 -2.60 -12.73 -1.08
CA PHE A 116 -2.36 -11.53 -0.28
C PHE A 116 -3.23 -10.40 -0.82
N GLU A 117 -4.18 -9.93 -0.01
CA GLU A 117 -5.25 -9.00 -0.38
C GLU A 117 -5.30 -7.84 0.64
N PRO A 118 -4.31 -6.93 0.62
CA PRO A 118 -4.18 -5.87 1.61
C PRO A 118 -5.25 -4.78 1.42
N ASP A 119 -5.90 -4.35 2.51
CA ASP A 119 -6.85 -3.24 2.51
C ASP A 119 -6.27 -1.89 2.95
N ASN A 120 -5.01 -1.90 3.43
CA ASN A 120 -4.35 -0.73 3.99
C ASN A 120 -3.01 -0.43 3.30
N THR A 121 -2.65 0.84 3.38
CA THR A 121 -1.35 1.36 2.94
C THR A 121 -0.48 1.64 4.16
N GLY A 122 0.84 1.62 3.98
CA GLY A 122 1.73 1.82 5.12
C GLY A 122 3.21 1.57 4.86
N ALA A 123 3.92 1.28 5.94
CA ALA A 123 5.31 0.86 5.87
C ALA A 123 5.42 -0.47 5.09
N THR A 124 6.54 -0.65 4.39
CA THR A 124 6.84 -1.89 3.67
C THR A 124 6.85 -3.07 4.64
N GLY A 125 6.00 -4.05 4.39
CA GLY A 125 5.90 -5.28 5.18
C GLY A 125 6.30 -6.51 4.36
N THR A 126 6.22 -7.67 5.00
CA THR A 126 6.48 -8.97 4.38
C THR A 126 5.40 -9.97 4.73
N VAL A 127 5.21 -10.96 3.84
CA VAL A 127 4.43 -12.17 4.12
C VAL A 127 5.39 -13.23 4.67
N THR A 128 4.95 -13.98 5.66
CA THR A 128 5.71 -15.04 6.33
C THR A 128 5.00 -16.38 6.22
N VAL A 129 5.77 -17.46 6.32
CA VAL A 129 5.24 -18.83 6.34
C VAL A 129 5.96 -19.68 7.38
N ASP A 130 5.21 -20.51 8.09
CA ASP A 130 5.66 -21.59 8.98
C ASP A 130 5.30 -22.94 8.32
N ASP A 131 6.32 -23.69 7.87
CA ASP A 131 6.20 -25.03 7.30
C ASP A 131 6.38 -26.09 8.41
N PRO A 132 5.38 -26.95 8.63
CA PRO A 132 5.41 -27.91 9.73
C PRO A 132 6.52 -28.98 9.62
N TYR A 133 7.21 -29.08 8.48
CA TYR A 133 8.31 -30.03 8.28
C TYR A 133 9.69 -29.46 8.61
N ASN A 134 9.85 -28.15 8.83
CA ASN A 134 11.15 -27.53 9.06
C ASN A 134 11.39 -27.08 10.51
N GLY A 135 10.40 -27.18 11.40
CA GLY A 135 10.60 -26.92 12.81
C GLY A 135 9.37 -26.32 13.49
N VAL A 136 9.61 -25.31 14.32
CA VAL A 136 8.56 -24.52 14.98
C VAL A 136 8.89 -23.05 14.77
N GLY A 137 7.97 -22.28 14.20
CA GLY A 137 8.11 -20.84 13.95
C GLY A 137 8.29 -20.51 12.48
N VAL A 138 8.36 -19.21 12.18
CA VAL A 138 8.50 -18.71 10.80
C VAL A 138 9.76 -19.26 10.13
N ASP A 139 9.57 -19.89 8.97
CA ASP A 139 10.63 -20.52 8.18
C ASP A 139 11.11 -19.64 7.02
N ALA A 140 10.23 -18.81 6.46
CA ALA A 140 10.56 -17.90 5.38
C ALA A 140 9.71 -16.63 5.40
N PHE A 141 10.23 -15.61 4.73
CA PHE A 141 9.57 -14.33 4.48
C PHE A 141 9.78 -13.95 3.01
N THR A 142 8.83 -13.22 2.44
CA THR A 142 9.07 -12.47 1.20
C THR A 142 10.08 -11.36 1.47
N GLY A 143 10.71 -10.81 0.43
CA GLY A 143 11.25 -9.46 0.55
C GLY A 143 10.15 -8.41 0.68
N ASP A 144 10.54 -7.14 0.66
CA ASP A 144 9.63 -6.02 0.92
C ASP A 144 8.48 -5.97 -0.09
N ILE A 145 7.25 -5.94 0.41
CA ILE A 145 6.04 -5.66 -0.34
C ILE A 145 5.64 -4.21 -0.04
N THR A 146 5.42 -3.43 -1.10
CA THR A 146 4.92 -2.05 -1.02
C THR A 146 3.48 -2.01 -1.53
N VAL A 147 2.55 -1.60 -0.66
CA VAL A 147 1.14 -1.42 -1.01
C VAL A 147 0.83 0.07 -1.09
N ASN A 148 0.39 0.52 -2.25
CA ASN A 148 -0.04 1.90 -2.49
C ASN A 148 -1.58 2.00 -2.42
N PRO A 149 -2.13 3.21 -2.24
CA PRO A 149 -3.57 3.39 -2.33
C PRO A 149 -4.12 2.90 -3.68
N GLY A 150 -5.35 2.39 -3.66
CA GLY A 150 -6.11 1.99 -4.83
C GLY A 150 -6.58 3.19 -5.66
N ALA A 151 -7.50 2.92 -6.59
CA ALA A 151 -8.13 3.96 -7.38
C ALA A 151 -8.97 4.91 -6.49
N LEU A 152 -9.01 6.20 -6.86
CA LEU A 152 -9.87 7.19 -6.21
C LEU A 152 -11.33 6.72 -6.25
N ALA A 153 -11.93 6.60 -5.06
CA ALA A 153 -13.30 6.16 -4.87
C ALA A 153 -14.21 7.28 -4.35
N TYR A 154 -13.68 8.18 -3.51
CA TYR A 154 -14.43 9.34 -3.03
C TYR A 154 -13.49 10.49 -2.60
N ILE A 155 -14.07 11.67 -2.44
CA ILE A 155 -13.41 12.84 -1.86
C ILE A 155 -14.11 13.26 -0.58
N VAL A 156 -13.39 13.92 0.32
CA VAL A 156 -13.89 14.48 1.58
C VAL A 156 -13.33 15.89 1.75
N ILE A 157 -14.17 16.83 2.14
CA ILE A 157 -13.72 18.18 2.51
C ILE A 157 -13.21 18.15 3.96
N GLU A 158 -11.91 18.35 4.14
CA GLU A 158 -11.22 18.34 5.44
C GLU A 158 -10.70 19.73 5.86
N ASP A 159 -10.49 19.90 7.16
CA ASP A 159 -9.96 21.13 7.78
C ASP A 159 -8.42 21.20 7.86
N ALA A 160 -7.71 20.23 7.29
CA ALA A 160 -6.26 20.25 7.10
C ALA A 160 -5.86 19.53 5.80
N SER A 161 -4.69 19.86 5.26
CA SER A 161 -4.12 19.19 4.08
C SER A 161 -3.60 17.81 4.38
N GLY A 162 -3.44 16.98 3.35
CA GLY A 162 -2.57 15.80 3.45
C GLY A 162 -3.24 14.59 4.10
N GLY A 163 -4.57 14.54 4.16
CA GLY A 163 -5.32 13.48 4.84
C GLY A 163 -5.10 13.46 6.36
N THR A 164 -4.68 14.60 6.93
CA THR A 164 -4.45 14.75 8.38
C THR A 164 -5.58 15.50 9.09
N GLY A 165 -6.55 16.00 8.32
CA GLY A 165 -7.67 16.76 8.83
C GLY A 165 -8.79 15.87 9.34
N ILE A 166 -9.90 16.52 9.66
CA ILE A 166 -11.17 15.87 9.95
C ILE A 166 -12.19 16.40 8.96
N GLU A 167 -13.10 15.54 8.52
CA GLU A 167 -14.27 15.92 7.73
C GLU A 167 -15.02 17.10 8.34
N VAL A 168 -15.30 18.11 7.52
CA VAL A 168 -16.00 19.32 7.94
C VAL A 168 -17.50 19.06 8.07
N THR A 169 -17.92 18.52 9.22
CA THR A 169 -19.32 18.19 9.48
C THR A 169 -20.19 19.37 9.92
N THR A 170 -19.64 20.35 10.62
CA THR A 170 -20.28 21.65 10.91
C THR A 170 -19.20 22.69 11.22
N HIS A 171 -19.45 23.95 10.89
CA HIS A 171 -18.53 25.03 11.25
C HIS A 171 -19.33 26.29 11.64
N THR A 172 -18.89 26.99 12.68
CA THR A 172 -19.46 28.29 13.07
C THR A 172 -18.33 29.28 13.18
N MET A 173 -18.49 30.41 12.50
CA MET A 173 -17.50 31.47 12.42
C MET A 173 -18.15 32.84 12.41
N THR A 174 -17.35 33.90 12.41
CA THR A 174 -17.77 35.28 12.19
C THR A 174 -17.14 35.89 10.94
N THR A 175 -17.63 37.05 10.50
CA THR A 175 -17.11 37.77 9.31
C THR A 175 -15.69 38.34 9.48
N ASP A 176 -15.08 38.20 10.65
CA ASP A 176 -13.69 38.57 10.94
C ASP A 176 -12.74 37.36 11.02
N GLU A 177 -13.25 36.17 10.67
CA GLU A 177 -12.49 34.92 10.61
C GLU A 177 -12.39 34.42 9.17
N THR A 178 -11.38 33.61 8.89
CA THR A 178 -11.25 32.88 7.63
C THR A 178 -11.18 31.38 7.90
N TYR A 179 -11.60 30.58 6.92
CA TYR A 179 -11.63 29.13 7.03
C TYR A 179 -11.07 28.47 5.78
N GLN A 180 -9.95 27.79 5.93
CA GLN A 180 -9.29 27.04 4.86
C GLN A 180 -9.74 25.58 4.93
N VAL A 181 -10.16 25.04 3.79
CA VAL A 181 -10.52 23.61 3.65
C VAL A 181 -9.80 22.99 2.46
N TRP A 182 -9.65 21.67 2.46
CA TRP A 182 -8.98 20.85 1.44
C TRP A 182 -9.90 19.73 0.96
N ALA A 183 -9.76 19.29 -0.29
CA ALA A 183 -10.48 18.13 -0.82
C ALA A 183 -9.54 16.91 -0.75
N ALA A 184 -9.63 16.11 0.30
CA ALA A 184 -8.84 14.89 0.45
C ALA A 184 -9.46 13.74 -0.35
N GLY A 185 -8.67 13.01 -1.13
CA GLY A 185 -9.11 11.86 -1.93
C GLY A 185 -8.75 10.53 -1.28
N TYR A 186 -9.68 9.59 -1.33
CA TYR A 186 -9.55 8.27 -0.73
C TYR A 186 -9.91 7.16 -1.72
N ASP A 187 -9.26 6.01 -1.58
CA ASP A 187 -9.66 4.78 -2.25
C ASP A 187 -10.87 4.11 -1.56
N ALA A 188 -11.31 2.95 -2.07
CA ALA A 188 -12.50 2.27 -1.57
C ALA A 188 -12.34 1.72 -0.14
N ASP A 189 -11.11 1.52 0.31
CA ASP A 189 -10.74 0.99 1.63
C ASP A 189 -10.41 2.09 2.63
N ASN A 190 -10.62 3.36 2.24
CA ASN A 190 -10.39 4.57 3.03
C ASN A 190 -8.90 4.92 3.23
N ASN A 191 -8.03 4.51 2.32
CA ASN A 191 -6.64 4.98 2.29
C ASN A 191 -6.56 6.34 1.61
N TYR A 192 -5.88 7.28 2.25
CA TYR A 192 -5.61 8.58 1.66
C TYR A 192 -4.68 8.45 0.44
N ILE A 193 -5.09 9.02 -0.69
CA ILE A 193 -4.32 9.05 -1.93
C ILE A 193 -3.52 10.35 -2.00
N ASN A 194 -4.23 11.47 -2.05
CA ASN A 194 -3.71 12.83 -2.13
C ASN A 194 -4.86 13.86 -2.01
N ASP A 195 -4.53 15.13 -1.81
CA ASP A 195 -5.50 16.21 -2.00
C ASP A 195 -5.83 16.33 -3.50
N ILE A 196 -7.13 16.32 -3.83
CA ILE A 196 -7.69 16.28 -5.18
C ILE A 196 -8.02 17.68 -5.65
N SER A 197 -7.60 18.01 -6.87
CA SER A 197 -7.95 19.28 -7.49
C SER A 197 -9.41 19.27 -7.92
N VAL A 198 -10.24 20.08 -7.27
CA VAL A 198 -11.69 20.14 -7.48
C VAL A 198 -12.14 21.54 -7.90
N THR A 199 -13.35 21.63 -8.45
CA THR A 199 -14.10 22.89 -8.54
C THR A 199 -14.86 23.08 -7.23
N TRP A 200 -14.72 24.26 -6.63
CA TRP A 200 -15.40 24.64 -5.41
C TRP A 200 -16.64 25.46 -5.73
N ASP A 201 -17.70 25.26 -4.95
CA ASP A 201 -18.94 26.06 -5.03
C ASP A 201 -19.58 26.12 -3.64
N GLU A 202 -20.63 26.92 -3.48
CA GLU A 202 -21.34 27.11 -2.23
C GLU A 202 -22.85 26.96 -2.37
N THR A 203 -23.52 26.65 -1.27
CA THR A 203 -24.98 26.63 -1.20
C THR A 203 -25.52 27.66 -0.21
N GLY A 204 -26.84 27.86 -0.24
CA GLY A 204 -27.52 28.73 0.72
C GLY A 204 -27.27 30.21 0.45
N THR A 205 -26.83 30.94 1.46
CA THR A 205 -26.56 32.38 1.39
C THR A 205 -25.12 32.73 1.76
N LEU A 206 -24.20 31.76 1.73
CA LEU A 206 -22.77 32.04 1.97
C LEU A 206 -22.22 32.97 0.89
N ASP A 207 -21.16 33.69 1.24
CA ASP A 207 -20.37 34.41 0.23
C ASP A 207 -19.61 33.40 -0.65
N ASN A 208 -19.26 33.84 -1.86
CA ASN A 208 -18.56 32.97 -2.80
C ASN A 208 -17.15 32.60 -2.30
N THR A 209 -16.78 31.34 -2.53
CA THR A 209 -15.40 30.88 -2.37
C THR A 209 -14.65 30.91 -3.71
N PRO A 210 -13.30 30.99 -3.75
CA PRO A 210 -12.57 30.78 -4.99
C PRO A 210 -12.94 29.43 -5.63
N ALA A 211 -13.57 29.47 -6.81
CA ALA A 211 -14.13 28.28 -7.46
C ALA A 211 -13.10 27.25 -7.96
N GLY A 212 -11.80 27.59 -7.94
CA GLY A 212 -10.75 26.69 -8.43
C GLY A 212 -10.64 26.64 -9.98
N PRO A 213 -10.09 25.55 -10.55
CA PRO A 213 -9.75 24.30 -9.86
C PRO A 213 -8.60 24.47 -8.87
N GLY A 214 -8.70 23.78 -7.72
CA GLY A 214 -7.67 23.80 -6.69
C GLY A 214 -7.90 22.68 -5.67
N VAL A 215 -6.83 22.26 -5.01
CA VAL A 215 -6.90 21.22 -3.95
C VAL A 215 -7.49 21.73 -2.64
N SER A 216 -7.63 23.04 -2.51
CA SER A 216 -8.07 23.72 -1.32
C SER A 216 -8.76 25.04 -1.69
N THR A 217 -9.59 25.57 -0.78
CA THR A 217 -10.20 26.89 -0.92
C THR A 217 -10.28 27.64 0.40
N LEU A 218 -10.09 28.96 0.35
CA LEU A 218 -10.15 29.83 1.53
C LEU A 218 -11.48 30.57 1.53
N PHE A 219 -12.32 30.25 2.51
CA PHE A 219 -13.56 30.97 2.77
C PHE A 219 -13.29 32.18 3.68
N ASP A 220 -13.56 33.37 3.16
CA ASP A 220 -13.34 34.67 3.82
C ASP A 220 -14.62 35.52 3.71
N PRO A 221 -15.64 35.24 4.56
CA PRO A 221 -16.95 35.86 4.44
C PRO A 221 -16.98 37.30 4.95
N SER A 222 -17.67 38.17 4.20
CA SER A 222 -17.96 39.57 4.53
C SER A 222 -19.42 39.81 4.91
N THR A 223 -20.31 38.85 4.63
CA THR A 223 -21.76 38.96 4.88
C THR A 223 -22.19 38.08 6.06
N ALA A 224 -22.97 38.66 6.98
CA ALA A 224 -23.67 37.93 8.04
C ALA A 224 -25.01 38.59 8.41
N PRO A 225 -25.98 37.82 8.96
CA PRO A 225 -25.92 36.38 9.18
C PRO A 225 -26.15 35.58 7.88
N THR A 226 -25.33 34.57 7.64
CA THR A 226 -25.44 33.69 6.46
C THR A 226 -25.22 32.23 6.83
N SER A 227 -25.74 31.30 6.02
CA SER A 227 -25.55 29.86 6.23
C SER A 227 -25.65 29.08 4.93
N GLY A 228 -24.95 27.95 4.87
CA GLY A 228 -24.91 27.06 3.71
C GLY A 228 -23.85 25.97 3.87
N THR A 229 -23.37 25.44 2.76
CA THR A 229 -22.28 24.45 2.70
C THR A 229 -21.26 24.89 1.65
N ILE A 230 -20.01 24.46 1.81
CA ILE A 230 -19.02 24.47 0.72
C ILE A 230 -19.09 23.10 0.04
N THR A 231 -18.98 23.07 -1.28
CA THR A 231 -19.05 21.87 -2.10
C THR A 231 -17.80 21.72 -2.97
N ALA A 232 -17.45 20.48 -3.28
CA ALA A 232 -16.30 20.10 -4.09
C ALA A 232 -16.75 19.12 -5.18
N ASP A 233 -16.29 19.33 -6.41
CA ASP A 233 -16.53 18.43 -7.56
C ASP A 233 -15.23 18.23 -8.35
N ASP A 234 -14.77 16.98 -8.46
CA ASP A 234 -13.56 16.61 -9.21
C ASP A 234 -13.78 16.55 -10.74
N GLY A 235 -15.02 16.72 -11.20
CA GLY A 235 -15.43 16.65 -12.60
C GLY A 235 -15.44 15.24 -13.19
N SER A 236 -15.20 14.21 -12.37
CA SER A 236 -15.13 12.80 -12.74
C SER A 236 -16.15 11.93 -12.00
N GLY A 237 -17.07 12.56 -11.26
CA GLY A 237 -18.19 11.89 -10.60
C GLY A 237 -18.01 11.74 -9.08
N HIS A 238 -16.93 12.29 -8.51
CA HIS A 238 -16.72 12.36 -7.07
C HIS A 238 -17.03 13.77 -6.58
N THR A 239 -17.99 13.87 -5.69
CA THR A 239 -18.42 15.15 -5.12
C THR A 239 -18.54 15.02 -3.62
N ASP A 240 -18.25 16.10 -2.90
CA ASP A 240 -18.51 16.18 -1.46
C ASP A 240 -19.06 17.56 -1.07
N SER A 241 -19.67 17.64 0.11
CA SER A 241 -20.15 18.87 0.70
C SER A 241 -19.88 18.87 2.19
N THR A 242 -19.36 19.97 2.71
CA THR A 242 -19.32 20.17 4.16
C THR A 242 -20.73 20.04 4.72
N GLY A 243 -20.86 19.77 6.01
CA GLY A 243 -22.11 20.10 6.68
C GLY A 243 -22.27 21.61 6.88
N THR A 244 -23.25 22.01 7.70
CA THR A 244 -23.67 23.42 7.76
C THR A 244 -22.57 24.33 8.30
N ILE A 245 -22.22 25.34 7.50
CA ILE A 245 -21.41 26.49 7.90
C ILE A 245 -22.38 27.62 8.29
N THR A 246 -22.12 28.25 9.44
CA THR A 246 -22.87 29.42 9.93
C THR A 246 -21.93 30.59 10.15
N VAL A 247 -22.20 31.71 9.48
CA VAL A 247 -21.45 32.96 9.66
C VAL A 247 -22.28 33.94 10.46
N ASN A 248 -21.76 34.33 11.61
CA ASN A 248 -22.35 35.34 12.49
C ASN A 248 -21.72 36.71 12.27
N VAL A 249 -22.40 37.75 12.73
CA VAL A 249 -21.87 39.12 12.66
C VAL A 249 -20.60 39.22 13.51
N GLY A 250 -19.49 39.65 12.90
CA GLY A 250 -18.24 39.88 13.60
C GLY A 250 -18.34 40.93 14.70
N VAL A 251 -17.57 40.76 15.76
CA VAL A 251 -17.59 41.63 16.94
C VAL A 251 -16.60 42.79 16.76
N THR A 252 -16.82 43.63 15.75
CA THR A 252 -16.11 44.92 15.66
C THR A 252 -16.96 46.03 16.27
N VAL A 253 -16.63 46.42 17.50
CA VAL A 253 -17.06 47.72 18.03
C VAL A 253 -16.28 48.78 17.26
N SER A 254 -16.91 49.36 16.24
CA SER A 254 -16.23 50.32 15.36
C SER A 254 -15.83 51.61 16.09
N TYR A 255 -16.59 52.05 17.09
CA TYR A 255 -16.22 53.11 18.03
C TYR A 255 -17.07 53.05 19.30
N VAL A 256 -16.53 53.58 20.39
CA VAL A 256 -17.29 53.91 21.60
C VAL A 256 -17.44 55.42 21.61
N LEU A 257 -18.68 55.91 21.54
CA LEU A 257 -18.96 57.33 21.72
C LEU A 257 -19.00 57.64 23.21
N ILE A 258 -18.14 58.55 23.67
CA ILE A 258 -18.31 59.16 24.99
C ILE A 258 -19.14 60.42 24.78
N THR A 259 -20.34 60.43 25.36
CA THR A 259 -21.23 61.59 25.36
C THR A 259 -21.16 62.31 26.71
N ASP A 260 -21.34 63.64 26.70
CA ASP A 260 -21.32 64.46 27.93
C ASP A 260 -22.59 64.31 28.79
N ALA A 261 -23.63 63.65 28.27
CA ALA A 261 -24.90 63.34 28.93
C ALA A 261 -25.59 62.13 28.27
N PRO A 262 -26.65 61.55 28.87
CA PRO A 262 -27.56 60.65 28.15
C PRO A 262 -28.09 61.34 26.89
N ASP A 263 -27.95 60.70 25.72
CA ASP A 263 -28.26 61.25 24.39
C ASP A 263 -27.48 62.52 23.99
N GLY A 264 -26.34 62.80 24.66
CA GLY A 264 -25.47 63.95 24.39
C GLY A 264 -24.64 63.84 23.11
N THR A 265 -23.95 64.91 22.74
CA THR A 265 -23.03 64.92 21.59
C THR A 265 -21.65 64.36 21.98
N GLU A 266 -20.84 63.99 20.98
CA GLU A 266 -19.46 63.54 21.18
C GLU A 266 -18.63 64.57 21.96
N VAL A 267 -17.92 64.12 23.00
CA VAL A 267 -17.00 64.99 23.74
C VAL A 267 -15.71 65.19 22.92
N ASP A 268 -15.65 66.31 22.20
CA ASP A 268 -14.42 66.75 21.52
C ASP A 268 -13.49 67.46 22.53
N THR A 269 -12.32 66.88 22.79
CA THR A 269 -11.31 67.52 23.64
C THR A 269 -10.51 68.53 22.81
N ALA A 270 -10.82 69.81 22.99
CA ALA A 270 -10.04 70.94 22.46
C ALA A 270 -8.61 71.02 23.02
#